data_AF-A0AAJ5W0K0-F1
#
_entry.id   AF-A0AAJ5W0K0-F1
#
_cell.length_a   1.000
_cell.length_b   1.000
_cell.length_c   1.000
_cell.angle_alpha   90.00
_cell.angle_beta   90.00
_cell.angle_gamma   90.00
#
_symmetry.space_group_name_H-M   'P 1'
#
loop_
_entity.id
_entity.type
_entity.pdbx_description
1 polymer ?
#
loop_
_entity_poly.entity_id
_entity_poly.type
_entity_poly.pdbx_seq_one_letter_code
_entity_poly.pdbx_strand_id
1 'polypeptide(L)'
;MARTIRVAGVPADFRVPRGWPVPTDRWIRTNAFWVPPADWTPTTHLRPAPRGWRFWQPNPLWSQSQAQLYRRARIWLYAGFTLMLLGVGSRILGSVTRDDAFALLSFALLGVALASYIVHAVVWARITRGTLQRFAEIAEESRRRYLTREYQRYLLDAG
;
A
#
# COMPACT_ATOMS: atom_id res chain seq x y z
N MET A 1 -4.57 18.02 -11.05
CA MET A 1 -4.31 16.62 -10.62
C MET A 1 -3.17 16.60 -9.61
N ALA A 2 -3.15 15.61 -8.72
CA ALA A 2 -2.00 15.32 -7.86
C ALA A 2 -0.83 14.84 -8.72
N ARG A 3 0.40 15.27 -8.42
CA ARG A 3 1.59 14.74 -9.12
C ARG A 3 2.19 13.60 -8.30
N THR A 4 2.42 12.46 -8.94
CA THR A 4 3.08 11.31 -8.33
C THR A 4 4.53 11.25 -8.77
N ILE A 5 5.45 11.08 -7.83
CA ILE A 5 6.90 11.02 -8.07
C ILE A 5 7.40 9.66 -7.60
N ARG A 6 8.05 8.94 -8.52
CA ARG A 6 8.72 7.67 -8.22
C ARG A 6 10.20 7.92 -8.05
N VAL A 7 10.75 7.43 -6.95
CA VAL A 7 12.18 7.54 -6.65
C VAL A 7 12.77 6.13 -6.50
N ALA A 8 13.89 5.87 -7.19
CA ALA A 8 14.54 4.57 -7.16
C ALA A 8 14.95 4.16 -5.74
N GLY A 9 14.71 2.89 -5.39
CA GLY A 9 15.02 2.34 -4.07
C GLY A 9 13.99 2.67 -2.97
N VAL A 10 13.00 3.51 -3.24
CA VAL A 10 11.89 3.77 -2.29
C VAL A 10 10.69 2.89 -2.66
N PRO A 11 10.20 2.03 -1.76
CA PRO A 11 9.08 1.12 -2.08
C PRO A 11 7.70 1.81 -2.05
N ALA A 12 7.65 3.14 -2.16
CA ALA A 12 6.43 3.92 -2.31
C ALA A 12 6.67 5.14 -3.19
N ASP A 13 5.65 5.52 -3.95
CA ASP A 13 5.63 6.75 -4.74
C ASP A 13 5.14 7.91 -3.85
N PHE A 14 5.76 9.08 -4.02
CA PHE A 14 5.40 10.29 -3.29
C PHE A 14 4.33 11.08 -4.05
N ARG A 15 3.26 11.48 -3.37
CA ARG A 15 2.13 12.24 -3.92
C ARG A 15 2.18 13.69 -3.47
N VAL A 16 2.43 14.58 -4.42
CA VAL A 16 2.50 16.03 -4.22
C VAL A 16 1.09 16.63 -4.31
N PRO A 17 0.63 17.36 -3.27
CA PRO A 17 -0.60 18.15 -3.34
C PRO A 17 -0.57 19.15 -4.51
N ARG A 18 -1.75 19.48 -5.05
CA ARG A 18 -1.85 20.45 -6.15
C ARG A 18 -1.38 21.83 -5.66
N GLY A 19 -0.47 22.45 -6.42
CA GLY A 19 0.07 23.78 -6.11
C GLY A 19 1.30 23.77 -5.21
N TRP A 20 1.71 22.61 -4.70
CA TRP A 20 2.97 22.49 -3.97
C TRP A 20 4.15 22.35 -4.94
N PRO A 21 5.34 22.84 -4.55
CA PRO A 21 6.57 22.59 -5.30
C PRO A 21 6.90 21.10 -5.28
N VAL A 22 7.54 20.64 -6.34
CA VAL A 22 8.03 19.26 -6.44
C VAL A 22 9.30 19.14 -5.59
N PRO A 23 9.34 18.27 -4.57
CA PRO A 23 10.54 18.06 -3.79
C PRO A 23 11.61 17.33 -4.62
N THR A 24 12.87 17.49 -4.22
CA THR A 24 14.01 16.80 -4.85
C THR A 24 14.02 15.31 -4.50
N ASP A 25 14.58 14.48 -5.37
CA ASP A 25 14.80 13.06 -5.12
C ASP A 25 15.49 12.77 -3.79
N ARG A 26 16.51 13.58 -3.45
CA ARG A 26 17.23 13.47 -2.17
C ARG A 26 16.28 13.69 -1.00
N TRP A 27 15.47 14.74 -1.05
CA TRP A 27 14.51 15.04 0.02
C TRP A 27 13.50 13.90 0.19
N ILE A 28 12.97 13.36 -0.92
CA ILE A 28 11.99 12.25 -0.90
C ILE A 28 12.61 11.00 -0.27
N ARG A 29 13.87 10.66 -0.58
CA ARG A 29 14.56 9.51 0.02
C ARG A 29 14.79 9.71 1.52
N THR A 30 15.28 10.89 1.91
CA THR A 30 15.55 11.21 3.31
C THR A 30 14.27 11.22 4.16
N ASN A 31 13.14 11.65 3.58
CA ASN A 31 11.86 11.73 4.26
C ASN A 31 10.92 10.58 3.89
N ALA A 32 11.45 9.44 3.42
CA ALA A 32 10.63 8.31 3.01
C ALA A 32 9.65 7.91 4.13
N PHE A 33 8.37 7.77 3.76
CA PHE A 33 7.25 7.44 4.67
C PHE A 33 6.89 8.49 5.73
N TRP A 34 7.64 9.58 5.86
CA TRP A 34 7.28 10.66 6.78
C TRP A 34 5.97 11.33 6.35
N VAL A 35 5.06 11.54 7.30
CA VAL A 35 3.78 12.21 7.07
C VAL A 35 3.79 13.53 7.83
N PRO A 36 3.73 14.68 7.14
CA PRO A 36 3.66 15.96 7.82
C PRO A 36 2.36 16.13 8.64
N PRO A 37 2.40 16.93 9.72
CA PRO A 37 1.21 17.34 10.45
C PRO A 37 0.17 18.03 9.55
N ALA A 38 -1.10 18.06 9.99
CA ALA A 38 -2.22 18.54 9.16
C ALA A 38 -2.04 19.98 8.65
N ASP A 39 -1.46 20.86 9.47
CA ASP A 39 -1.28 22.28 9.15
C ASP A 39 0.10 22.59 8.56
N TRP A 40 0.92 21.57 8.33
CA TRP A 40 2.25 21.76 7.79
C TRP A 40 2.22 22.10 6.30
N THR A 41 3.04 23.07 5.93
CA THR A 41 3.24 23.54 4.56
C THR A 41 4.73 23.61 4.25
N PRO A 42 5.18 23.27 3.03
CA PRO A 42 6.59 23.32 2.69
C PRO A 42 7.12 24.77 2.62
N THR A 43 6.25 25.74 2.33
CA THR A 43 6.53 27.17 2.44
C THR A 43 5.33 27.89 3.05
N THR A 44 5.57 29.06 3.66
CA THR A 44 4.59 29.83 4.45
C THR A 44 3.39 30.36 3.65
N HIS A 45 3.50 30.44 2.32
CA HIS A 45 2.46 31.00 1.45
C HIS A 45 1.57 29.94 0.79
N LEU A 46 1.79 28.66 1.09
CA LEU A 46 1.03 27.57 0.50
C LEU A 46 -0.15 27.17 1.38
N ARG A 47 -1.20 26.67 0.72
CA ARG A 47 -2.30 26.04 1.45
C ARG A 47 -1.82 24.71 2.04
N PRO A 48 -2.26 24.35 3.26
CA PRO A 48 -2.05 23.02 3.82
C PRO A 48 -2.54 21.92 2.89
N ALA A 49 -2.02 20.71 3.09
CA ALA A 49 -2.49 19.57 2.32
C ALA A 49 -3.99 19.31 2.61
N PRO A 50 -4.76 18.81 1.63
CA PRO A 50 -6.16 18.48 1.85
C PRO A 50 -6.34 17.51 3.04
N ARG A 51 -7.46 17.63 3.77
CA ARG A 51 -7.78 16.69 4.85
C ARG A 51 -7.78 15.25 4.34
N GLY A 52 -7.10 14.36 5.06
CA GLY A 52 -6.95 12.96 4.68
C GLY A 52 -5.99 12.69 3.54
N TRP A 53 -5.17 13.68 3.14
CA TRP A 53 -4.15 13.49 2.11
C TRP A 53 -3.18 12.37 2.45
N ARG A 54 -2.84 11.56 1.46
CA ARG A 54 -1.84 10.49 1.59
C ARG A 54 -0.63 10.88 0.76
N PHE A 55 0.45 11.25 1.45
CA PHE A 55 1.73 11.60 0.82
C PHE A 55 2.44 10.40 0.20
N TRP A 56 2.15 9.19 0.69
CA TRP A 56 2.80 7.97 0.23
C TRP A 56 1.78 6.99 -0.33
N GLN A 57 2.11 6.41 -1.48
CA GLN A 57 1.34 5.34 -2.10
C GLN A 57 2.27 4.17 -2.45
N PRO A 58 1.92 2.93 -2.10
CA PRO A 58 2.69 1.75 -2.49
C PRO A 58 2.91 1.69 -4.00
N ASN A 59 4.14 1.34 -4.41
CA ASN A 59 4.49 1.13 -5.82
C ASN A 59 4.80 -0.36 -6.08
N PRO A 60 5.14 -0.78 -7.32
CA PRO A 60 5.44 -2.18 -7.60
C PRO A 60 6.60 -2.77 -6.78
N LEU A 61 7.56 -1.94 -6.30
CA LEU A 61 8.63 -2.41 -5.42
C LEU A 61 8.12 -2.75 -4.01
N TRP A 62 6.97 -2.21 -3.59
CA TRP A 62 6.35 -2.54 -2.30
C TRP A 62 6.03 -4.03 -2.18
N SER A 63 5.38 -4.60 -3.19
CA SER A 63 4.98 -6.02 -3.17
C SER A 63 6.18 -6.96 -3.26
N GLN A 64 7.27 -6.51 -3.89
CA GLN A 64 8.54 -7.25 -3.97
C GLN A 64 9.29 -7.21 -2.63
N SER A 65 9.51 -6.01 -2.08
CA SER A 65 10.23 -5.81 -0.81
C SER A 65 9.50 -6.41 0.39
N GLN A 66 8.16 -6.44 0.37
CA GLN A 66 7.33 -6.92 1.46
C GLN A 66 6.66 -8.27 1.15
N ALA A 67 7.21 -9.04 0.20
CA ALA A 67 6.61 -10.29 -0.27
C ALA A 67 6.29 -11.29 0.86
N GLN A 68 7.09 -11.31 1.92
CA GLN A 68 6.88 -12.17 3.09
C GLN A 68 5.59 -11.83 3.85
N LEU A 69 5.27 -10.55 4.00
CA LEU A 69 4.05 -10.11 4.70
C LEU A 69 2.78 -10.56 3.99
N TYR A 70 2.83 -10.64 2.65
CA TYR A 70 1.69 -11.04 1.82
C TYR A 70 1.54 -12.56 1.63
N ARG A 71 2.39 -13.39 2.23
CA ARG A 71 2.30 -14.87 2.10
C ARG A 71 0.91 -15.39 2.44
N ARG A 72 0.34 -14.95 3.56
CA ARG A 72 -1.01 -15.35 3.98
C ARG A 72 -2.10 -14.87 3.02
N ALA A 73 -1.94 -13.66 2.46
CA ALA A 73 -2.88 -13.15 1.46
C ALA A 73 -2.83 -13.99 0.16
N ARG A 74 -1.63 -14.48 -0.23
CA ARG A 74 -1.48 -15.33 -1.43
C ARG A 74 -2.20 -16.66 -1.33
N ILE A 75 -2.34 -17.25 -0.13
CA ILE A 75 -3.10 -18.49 0.06
C ILE A 75 -4.55 -18.32 -0.43
N TRP A 76 -5.20 -17.22 -0.05
CA TRP A 76 -6.57 -16.91 -0.50
C TRP A 76 -6.68 -16.67 -2.00
N LEU A 77 -5.64 -16.08 -2.61
CA LEU A 77 -5.58 -15.89 -4.06
C LEU A 77 -5.51 -17.22 -4.79
N TYR A 78 -4.59 -18.11 -4.38
CA TYR A 78 -4.44 -19.41 -5.00
C TYR A 78 -5.65 -20.31 -4.76
N ALA A 79 -6.21 -20.31 -3.55
CA ALA A 79 -7.44 -21.04 -3.24
C ALA A 79 -8.60 -20.56 -4.14
N GLY A 80 -8.81 -19.24 -4.25
CA GLY A 80 -9.83 -18.67 -5.13
C GLY A 80 -9.63 -19.05 -6.59
N PHE A 81 -8.39 -18.99 -7.08
CA PHE A 81 -8.06 -19.37 -8.47
C PHE A 81 -8.31 -20.86 -8.73
N THR A 82 -7.87 -21.75 -7.83
CA THR A 82 -8.10 -23.20 -7.95
C THR A 82 -9.59 -23.53 -7.94
N LEU A 83 -10.35 -22.93 -7.03
CA LEU A 83 -11.81 -23.12 -6.98
C LEU A 83 -12.51 -22.59 -8.23
N MET A 84 -12.03 -21.48 -8.80
CA MET A 84 -12.55 -20.96 -10.07
C MET A 84 -12.32 -21.95 -11.21
N LEU A 85 -11.12 -22.52 -11.32
CA LEU A 85 -10.82 -23.53 -12.34
C LEU A 85 -11.69 -24.78 -12.18
N LEU A 86 -11.89 -25.26 -10.95
CA LEU A 86 -12.78 -26.39 -10.67
C LEU A 86 -14.25 -26.05 -10.98
N GLY A 87 -14.69 -24.83 -10.69
CA GLY A 87 -16.03 -24.33 -11.02
C GLY A 87 -16.26 -24.28 -12.53
N VAL A 88 -15.29 -23.81 -13.30
CA VAL A 88 -15.37 -23.81 -14.78
C VAL A 88 -15.33 -25.23 -15.32
N GLY A 89 -14.43 -26.08 -14.81
CA GLY A 89 -14.30 -27.48 -15.23
C GLY A 89 -15.57 -28.29 -14.98
N SER A 90 -16.18 -28.14 -13.80
CA SER A 90 -17.47 -28.77 -13.48
C SER A 90 -18.59 -28.27 -14.39
N ARG A 91 -18.62 -26.99 -14.76
CA ARG A 91 -19.62 -26.48 -15.71
C ARG A 91 -19.48 -27.12 -17.09
N ILE A 92 -18.25 -27.23 -17.58
CA ILE A 92 -17.95 -27.87 -18.86
C ILE A 92 -18.38 -29.34 -18.80
N LEU A 93 -18.00 -30.06 -17.75
CA LEU A 93 -18.36 -31.47 -17.60
C LEU A 93 -19.88 -31.69 -17.54
N GLY A 94 -20.59 -30.88 -16.75
CA GLY A 94 -22.05 -30.91 -16.66
C GLY A 94 -22.75 -30.65 -18.00
N SER A 95 -22.17 -29.79 -18.84
CA SER A 95 -22.71 -29.54 -20.18
C SER A 95 -22.57 -30.76 -21.12
N VAL A 96 -21.52 -31.58 -20.93
CA VAL A 96 -21.28 -32.80 -21.70
C VAL A 96 -22.14 -33.95 -21.18
N THR A 97 -22.28 -34.10 -19.87
CA THR A 97 -23.03 -35.19 -19.24
C THR A 97 -24.54 -34.93 -19.15
N ARG A 98 -24.99 -33.70 -19.41
CA ARG A 98 -26.39 -33.24 -19.22
C ARG A 98 -26.91 -33.48 -17.81
N ASP A 99 -26.04 -33.33 -16.82
CA ASP A 99 -26.36 -33.51 -15.40
C ASP A 99 -26.34 -32.16 -14.68
N ASP A 100 -27.50 -31.78 -14.14
CA ASP A 100 -27.74 -30.51 -13.46
C ASP A 100 -27.01 -30.41 -12.10
N ALA A 101 -26.61 -31.54 -11.50
CA ALA A 101 -25.83 -31.54 -10.27
C ALA A 101 -24.48 -30.81 -10.44
N PHE A 102 -23.85 -30.95 -11.62
CA PHE A 102 -22.61 -30.23 -11.94
C PHE A 102 -22.82 -28.72 -12.12
N ALA A 103 -24.01 -28.28 -12.52
CA ALA A 103 -24.33 -26.86 -12.59
C ALA A 103 -24.39 -26.25 -11.18
N LEU A 104 -25.06 -26.91 -10.23
CA LEU A 104 -25.11 -26.48 -8.83
C LEU A 104 -23.71 -26.46 -8.18
N LEU A 105 -22.91 -27.51 -8.41
CA LEU A 105 -21.53 -27.58 -7.93
C LEU A 105 -20.69 -26.43 -8.49
N SER A 106 -20.82 -26.13 -9.78
CA SER A 106 -20.11 -25.02 -10.43
C SER A 106 -20.45 -23.68 -9.76
N PHE A 107 -21.74 -23.39 -9.55
CA PHE A 107 -22.16 -22.16 -8.89
C PHE A 107 -21.61 -22.05 -7.47
N ALA A 108 -21.65 -23.13 -6.69
CA ALA A 108 -21.07 -23.16 -5.35
C ALA A 108 -19.56 -22.87 -5.38
N LEU A 109 -18.81 -23.55 -6.25
CA LEU A 109 -17.36 -23.35 -6.39
C LEU A 109 -17.00 -21.92 -6.81
N LEU A 110 -17.73 -21.34 -7.77
CA LEU A 110 -17.54 -19.96 -8.21
C LEU A 110 -17.89 -18.96 -7.10
N GLY A 111 -18.93 -19.23 -6.31
CA GLY A 111 -19.28 -18.42 -5.14
C GLY A 111 -18.17 -18.40 -4.08
N VAL A 112 -17.60 -19.57 -3.75
CA VAL A 112 -16.48 -19.66 -2.79
C VAL A 112 -15.20 -19.06 -3.36
N ALA A 113 -14.96 -19.20 -4.68
CA ALA A 113 -13.86 -18.54 -5.36
C ALA A 113 -13.95 -17.01 -5.20
N LEU A 114 -15.13 -16.44 -5.49
CA LEU A 114 -15.38 -15.01 -5.33
C LEU A 114 -15.18 -14.55 -3.88
N ALA A 115 -15.70 -15.29 -2.90
CA ALA A 115 -15.48 -14.99 -1.49
C ALA A 115 -13.99 -14.98 -1.12
N SER A 116 -13.21 -15.93 -1.65
CA SER A 116 -11.76 -16.02 -1.44
C SER A 116 -11.02 -14.81 -2.03
N TYR A 117 -11.44 -14.33 -3.22
CA TYR A 117 -10.89 -13.10 -3.82
C TYR A 117 -11.22 -11.86 -2.98
N ILE A 118 -12.42 -11.76 -2.41
CA ILE A 118 -12.80 -10.67 -1.50
C ILE A 118 -11.92 -10.69 -0.25
N VAL A 119 -11.76 -11.86 0.38
CA VAL A 119 -10.90 -12.03 1.56
C VAL A 119 -9.46 -11.66 1.23
N HIS A 120 -8.94 -12.10 0.08
CA HIS A 120 -7.61 -11.70 -0.40
C HIS A 120 -7.46 -10.17 -0.48
N ALA A 121 -8.40 -9.48 -1.12
CA ALA A 121 -8.37 -8.02 -1.28
C ALA A 121 -8.43 -7.29 0.08
N VAL A 122 -9.26 -7.76 1.01
CA VAL A 122 -9.40 -7.19 2.36
C VAL A 122 -8.12 -7.39 3.17
N VAL A 123 -7.59 -8.61 3.20
CA VAL A 123 -6.36 -8.94 3.93
C VAL A 123 -5.18 -8.14 3.35
N TRP A 124 -5.07 -8.07 2.02
CA TRP A 124 -4.06 -7.26 1.34
C TRP A 124 -4.13 -5.79 1.77
N ALA A 125 -5.32 -5.17 1.67
CA ALA A 125 -5.52 -3.78 2.04
C ALA A 125 -5.21 -3.52 3.52
N ARG A 126 -5.58 -4.45 4.42
CA ARG A 126 -5.31 -4.35 5.85
C ARG A 126 -3.82 -4.39 6.15
N ILE A 127 -3.09 -5.34 5.56
CA ILE A 127 -1.64 -5.46 5.71
C ILE A 127 -0.96 -4.20 5.18
N THR A 128 -1.30 -3.75 3.97
CA THR A 128 -0.71 -2.55 3.37
C THR A 128 -0.91 -1.31 4.24
N ARG A 129 -2.13 -1.09 4.77
CA ARG A 129 -2.43 0.07 5.65
C ARG A 129 -1.63 0.00 6.94
N GLY A 130 -1.61 -1.16 7.61
CA GLY A 130 -0.88 -1.33 8.87
C GLY A 130 0.63 -1.15 8.70
N THR A 131 1.19 -1.68 7.62
CA THR A 131 2.63 -1.55 7.32
C THR A 131 3.01 -0.10 6.99
N LEU A 132 2.19 0.62 6.21
CA LEU A 132 2.42 2.05 5.95
C LEU A 132 2.37 2.89 7.22
N GLN A 133 1.44 2.61 8.13
CA GLN A 133 1.34 3.29 9.43
C GLN A 133 2.62 3.07 10.26
N ARG A 134 3.08 1.82 10.37
CA ARG A 134 4.34 1.51 11.07
C ARG A 134 5.54 2.22 10.48
N PHE A 135 5.65 2.28 9.15
CA PHE A 135 6.74 3.02 8.51
C PHE A 135 6.63 4.53 8.76
N ALA A 136 5.42 5.09 8.78
CA ALA A 136 5.23 6.49 9.13
C ALA A 136 5.64 6.78 10.59
N GLU A 137 5.31 5.91 11.53
CA GLU A 137 5.74 6.02 12.94
C GLU A 137 7.27 5.97 13.07
N ILE A 138 7.92 5.00 12.41
CA ILE A 138 9.39 4.87 12.40
C ILE A 138 10.06 6.09 11.74
N ALA A 139 9.47 6.61 10.66
CA ALA A 139 9.99 7.79 9.97
C ALA A 139 9.87 9.05 10.84
N GLU A 140 8.76 9.22 11.55
CA GLU A 140 8.55 10.32 12.50
C GLU A 140 9.57 10.24 13.66
N GLU A 141 9.78 9.06 14.23
CA GLU A 141 10.77 8.88 15.30
C GLU A 141 12.19 9.15 14.80
N SER A 142 12.54 8.66 13.62
CA SER A 142 13.84 8.90 12.99
C SER A 142 14.08 10.39 12.75
N ARG A 143 13.05 11.11 12.28
CA ARG A 143 13.12 12.56 12.07
C ARG A 143 13.27 13.31 13.39
N ARG A 144 12.51 12.95 14.43
CA ARG A 144 12.63 13.56 15.76
C ARG A 144 14.05 13.39 16.31
N ARG A 145 14.62 12.17 16.23
CA ARG A 145 16.01 11.90 16.64
C ARG A 145 17.03 12.72 15.86
N TYR A 146 16.83 12.88 14.56
CA TYR A 146 17.68 13.73 13.71
C TYR A 146 17.66 15.19 14.18
N LEU A 147 16.46 15.77 14.35
CA LEU A 147 16.30 17.16 14.80
C LEU A 147 16.89 17.39 16.19
N THR A 148 16.73 16.44 17.11
CA THR A 148 17.34 16.53 18.45
C THR A 148 18.87 16.56 18.36
N ARG A 149 19.48 15.73 17.52
CA ARG A 149 20.95 15.72 17.34
C ARG A 149 21.45 17.00 16.70
N GLU A 150 20.72 17.53 15.73
CA GLU A 150 21.06 18.79 15.07
C GLU A 150 20.99 19.96 16.06
N TYR A 151 19.95 20.01 16.89
CA TYR A 151 19.83 20.99 17.96
C TYR A 151 20.95 20.89 19.01
N GLN A 152 21.31 19.66 19.41
CA GLN A 152 22.43 19.44 20.32
C GLN A 152 23.76 19.95 19.76
N ARG A 153 24.02 19.74 18.46
CA ARG A 153 25.23 20.29 17.80
C ARG A 153 25.22 21.81 17.79
N TYR A 154 24.09 22.41 17.43
CA TYR A 154 23.94 23.87 17.48
C TYR A 154 24.24 24.45 18.87
N LEU A 155 23.77 23.81 19.95
CA LEU A 155 24.06 24.26 21.31
C LEU A 155 25.54 24.14 21.68
N LEU A 156 26.25 23.13 21.15
CA LEU A 156 27.69 22.97 21.37
C LEU A 156 28.52 23.97 20.58
N ASP A 157 28.07 24.37 19.39
CA ASP A 157 28.76 25.35 18.55
C ASP A 157 28.51 26.80 19.01
N ALA A 158 27.40 27.05 19.74
CA ALA A 158 26.98 28.37 20.20
C ALA A 158 27.45 28.74 21.63
N GLY A 159 28.01 27.79 22.38
CA GLY A 159 28.54 27.98 23.75
C GLY A 159 30.05 27.98 23.78
#